data_AF-A0A7K4RID8-F1
#
_entry.id   AF-A0A7K4RID8-F1
#
_cell.length_a   1.000
_cell.length_b   1.000
_cell.length_c   1.000
_cell.angle_alpha   90.00
_cell.angle_beta   90.00
_cell.angle_gamma   90.00
#
_symmetry.space_group_name_H-M   'P 1'
#
loop_
_entity.id
_entity.type
_entity.pdbx_description
1 polymer ?
#
loop_
_entity_poly.entity_id
_entity_poly.type
_entity_poly.pdbx_seq_one_letter_code
_entity_poly.pdbx_strand_id
1 'polypeptide(L)'
;FGRMKPVIVVHGGAGRIFKEREEGSRAGVVRAALRGYGILKRGGSALDAVEEAVRSMEDDPHFNAGCGSVLNEKGEVEMDAIIMDGKNLDSGAVSAVKCISNPIKLARLVMEKTKHMLLTDQGAHLFAQAMGVPEIPGEKLITERSRERWKKNLEPDSNPEEFQKDLGTVGAVAIDSGGNVACATSTGGLSNKLVGRVGDTACIGSGGYADNRSGAASTTGHGESIMKVVLARLILYHMEQGLSPEMAADTALDYMKTRVGGLGGVIVVNSSGEWAARFSTKQMSWATVKDDQLHYGIYAGERHTKSVDEALASEREGF
;
A
#
# COMPACT_ATOMS: atom_id res chain seq x y z
N PHE A 1 -11.48 -27.52 14.77
CA PHE A 1 -11.16 -26.08 14.76
C PHE A 1 -11.74 -25.48 13.49
N GLY A 2 -12.65 -24.51 13.60
CA GLY A 2 -13.28 -23.87 12.44
C GLY A 2 -12.24 -23.09 11.63
N ARG A 3 -12.34 -23.12 10.29
CA ARG A 3 -11.48 -22.29 9.43
C ARG A 3 -11.72 -20.81 9.74
N MET A 4 -10.64 -20.03 9.81
CA MET A 4 -10.74 -18.58 9.94
C MET A 4 -11.50 -18.01 8.75
N LYS A 5 -12.33 -16.99 8.98
CA LYS A 5 -12.98 -16.28 7.90
C LYS A 5 -11.99 -15.30 7.29
N PRO A 6 -11.67 -15.40 5.99
CA PRO A 6 -10.67 -14.52 5.41
C PRO A 6 -11.13 -13.08 5.38
N VAL A 7 -10.17 -12.17 5.58
CA VAL A 7 -10.37 -10.72 5.47
C VAL A 7 -9.25 -10.15 4.63
N ILE A 8 -9.58 -9.21 3.75
CA ILE A 8 -8.60 -8.36 3.08
C ILE A 8 -9.01 -6.91 3.27
N VAL A 9 -8.04 -6.06 3.59
CA VAL A 9 -8.19 -4.61 3.62
C VAL A 9 -7.16 -4.02 2.67
N VAL A 10 -7.51 -2.96 1.95
CA VAL A 10 -6.62 -2.24 1.03
C VAL A 10 -6.74 -0.73 1.22
N HIS A 11 -5.68 0.02 0.91
CA HIS A 11 -5.72 1.47 0.77
C HIS A 11 -5.08 1.94 -0.53
N GLY A 12 -5.59 3.05 -1.07
CA GLY A 12 -5.02 3.75 -2.22
C GLY A 12 -4.19 4.99 -1.87
N GLY A 13 -4.04 5.29 -0.58
CA GLY A 13 -3.19 6.37 -0.07
C GLY A 13 -3.94 7.44 0.71
N ALA A 14 -3.30 8.00 1.74
CA ALA A 14 -3.90 8.95 2.67
C ALA A 14 -3.63 10.43 2.33
N GLY A 15 -3.61 10.77 1.04
CA GLY A 15 -3.42 12.15 0.57
C GLY A 15 -4.68 12.78 0.00
N ARG A 16 -4.54 14.01 -0.52
CA ARG A 16 -5.64 14.72 -1.16
C ARG A 16 -6.08 13.99 -2.43
N ILE A 17 -7.36 13.62 -2.48
CA ILE A 17 -8.03 13.09 -3.66
C ILE A 17 -8.93 14.19 -4.22
N PHE A 18 -8.60 14.69 -5.40
CA PHE A 18 -9.41 15.67 -6.13
C PHE A 18 -10.74 15.04 -6.55
N LYS A 19 -11.81 15.84 -6.57
CA LYS A 19 -13.19 15.38 -6.76
C LYS A 19 -13.36 14.56 -8.04
N GLU A 20 -12.68 14.97 -9.11
CA GLU A 20 -12.72 14.33 -10.44
C GLU A 20 -12.09 12.93 -10.43
N ARG A 21 -11.33 12.58 -9.38
CA ARG A 21 -10.65 11.29 -9.22
C ARG A 21 -11.22 10.41 -8.13
N GLU A 22 -12.22 10.89 -7.38
CA GLU A 22 -12.82 10.09 -6.31
C GLU A 22 -13.41 8.79 -6.85
N GLU A 23 -14.10 8.85 -7.98
CA GLU A 23 -14.70 7.68 -8.61
C GLU A 23 -13.65 6.66 -9.04
N GLY A 24 -12.62 7.08 -9.78
CA GLY A 24 -11.52 6.20 -10.18
C GLY A 24 -10.75 5.62 -8.98
N SER A 25 -10.48 6.44 -7.97
CA SER A 25 -9.79 5.99 -6.74
C SER A 25 -10.63 4.97 -5.97
N ARG A 26 -11.95 5.17 -5.89
CA ARG A 26 -12.90 4.26 -5.26
C ARG A 26 -13.03 2.95 -6.04
N ALA A 27 -13.19 3.02 -7.35
CA ALA A 27 -13.25 1.85 -8.22
C ALA A 27 -11.98 1.02 -8.14
N GLY A 28 -10.80 1.67 -8.13
CA GLY A 28 -9.51 1.00 -8.04
C GLY A 28 -9.31 0.22 -6.73
N VAL A 29 -9.64 0.82 -5.56
CA VAL A 29 -9.52 0.10 -4.28
C VAL A 29 -10.56 -1.03 -4.16
N VAL A 30 -11.76 -0.86 -4.72
CA VAL A 30 -12.76 -1.93 -4.79
C VAL A 30 -12.26 -3.10 -5.63
N ARG A 31 -11.73 -2.82 -6.83
CA ARG A 31 -11.15 -3.83 -7.72
C ARG A 31 -10.01 -4.60 -7.04
N ALA A 32 -9.11 -3.89 -6.37
CA ALA A 32 -7.99 -4.48 -5.64
C ALA A 32 -8.47 -5.41 -4.51
N ALA A 33 -9.44 -4.96 -3.71
CA ALA A 33 -10.01 -5.77 -2.62
C ALA A 33 -10.72 -7.02 -3.16
N LEU A 34 -11.50 -6.90 -4.25
CA LEU A 34 -12.19 -8.03 -4.88
C LEU A 34 -11.22 -9.06 -5.48
N ARG A 35 -10.13 -8.61 -6.13
CA ARG A 35 -9.11 -9.51 -6.69
C ARG A 35 -8.39 -10.29 -5.61
N GLY A 36 -7.91 -9.61 -4.56
CA GLY A 36 -7.27 -10.27 -3.43
C GLY A 36 -8.22 -11.19 -2.67
N TYR A 37 -9.47 -10.77 -2.43
CA TYR A 37 -10.48 -11.62 -1.79
C TYR A 37 -10.82 -12.84 -2.64
N GLY A 38 -10.83 -12.72 -3.97
CA GLY A 38 -11.03 -13.85 -4.88
C GLY A 38 -10.00 -14.97 -4.67
N ILE A 39 -8.74 -14.62 -4.37
CA ILE A 39 -7.69 -15.60 -4.01
C ILE A 39 -8.02 -16.28 -2.67
N LEU A 40 -8.34 -15.49 -1.64
CA LEU A 40 -8.70 -16.00 -0.31
C LEU A 40 -9.92 -16.92 -0.34
N LYS A 41 -10.96 -16.56 -1.10
CA LYS A 41 -12.20 -17.33 -1.27
C LYS A 41 -11.95 -18.71 -1.89
N ARG A 42 -10.92 -18.85 -2.72
CA ARG A 42 -10.49 -20.13 -3.30
C ARG A 42 -9.50 -20.91 -2.41
N GLY A 43 -9.21 -20.41 -1.21
CA GLY A 43 -8.28 -21.04 -0.27
C GLY A 43 -6.81 -20.72 -0.52
N GLY A 44 -6.50 -19.67 -1.29
CA GLY A 44 -5.13 -19.16 -1.44
C GLY A 44 -4.60 -18.51 -0.15
N SER A 45 -3.31 -18.21 -0.13
CA SER A 45 -2.64 -17.65 1.05
C SER A 45 -2.89 -16.14 1.22
N ALA A 46 -2.70 -15.64 2.44
CA ALA A 46 -2.75 -14.20 2.71
C ALA A 46 -1.70 -13.45 1.89
N LEU A 47 -0.52 -14.05 1.72
CA LEU A 47 0.60 -13.51 0.96
C LEU A 47 0.24 -13.31 -0.52
N ASP A 48 -0.38 -14.31 -1.15
CA ASP A 48 -0.84 -14.21 -2.55
C ASP A 48 -1.93 -13.14 -2.71
N ALA A 49 -2.82 -13.02 -1.73
CA ALA A 49 -3.92 -12.06 -1.75
C ALA A 49 -3.44 -10.61 -1.67
N VAL A 50 -2.47 -10.31 -0.79
CA VAL A 50 -1.92 -8.95 -0.68
C VAL A 50 -1.03 -8.58 -1.88
N GLU A 51 -0.29 -9.54 -2.45
CA GLU A 51 0.46 -9.31 -3.69
C GLU A 51 -0.48 -8.94 -4.84
N GLU A 52 -1.53 -9.72 -5.11
CA GLU A 52 -2.44 -9.44 -6.23
C GLU A 52 -3.21 -8.12 -6.04
N ALA A 53 -3.62 -7.80 -4.81
CA ALA A 53 -4.30 -6.55 -4.54
C ALA A 53 -3.40 -5.33 -4.82
N VAL A 54 -2.15 -5.35 -4.33
CA VAL A 54 -1.19 -4.26 -4.59
C VAL A 54 -0.78 -4.22 -6.06
N ARG A 55 -0.50 -5.37 -6.68
CA ARG A 55 -0.17 -5.47 -8.10
C ARG A 55 -1.27 -4.86 -8.99
N SER A 56 -2.54 -5.12 -8.66
CA SER A 56 -3.67 -4.50 -9.38
C SER A 56 -3.71 -2.98 -9.24
N MET A 57 -3.23 -2.41 -8.12
CA MET A 57 -3.15 -0.96 -7.95
C MET A 57 -1.89 -0.37 -8.59
N GLU A 58 -0.79 -1.13 -8.69
CA GLU A 58 0.40 -0.74 -9.46
C GLU A 58 0.12 -0.68 -10.97
N ASP A 59 -0.82 -1.49 -11.47
CA ASP A 59 -1.26 -1.46 -12.87
C ASP A 59 -2.27 -0.34 -13.15
N ASP A 60 -2.86 0.28 -12.12
CA ASP A 60 -3.93 1.28 -12.25
C ASP A 60 -3.35 2.71 -12.15
N PRO A 61 -3.39 3.51 -13.23
CA PRO A 61 -2.80 4.85 -13.28
C PRO A 61 -3.45 5.87 -12.33
N HIS A 62 -4.51 5.49 -11.60
CA HIS A 62 -5.08 6.31 -10.53
C HIS A 62 -4.21 6.34 -9.27
N PHE A 63 -3.31 5.38 -9.08
CA PHE A 63 -2.52 5.29 -7.86
C PHE A 63 -1.06 5.69 -8.07
N ASN A 64 -0.42 6.08 -6.97
CA ASN A 64 0.99 6.44 -6.94
C ASN A 64 1.84 5.20 -6.62
N ALA A 65 1.81 4.20 -7.50
CA ALA A 65 2.63 3.00 -7.46
C ALA A 65 2.66 2.39 -8.87
N GLY A 66 3.74 1.73 -9.28
CA GLY A 66 3.84 1.19 -10.63
C GLY A 66 3.58 2.27 -11.70
N CYS A 67 2.68 1.98 -12.64
CA CYS A 67 2.18 2.96 -13.59
C CYS A 67 1.28 3.99 -12.90
N GLY A 68 1.61 5.28 -13.02
CA GLY A 68 0.94 6.35 -12.27
C GLY A 68 1.75 6.91 -11.10
N SER A 69 2.93 6.32 -10.85
CA SER A 69 3.92 6.85 -9.91
C SER A 69 4.24 8.33 -10.17
N VAL A 70 4.48 9.07 -9.10
CA VAL A 70 4.98 10.46 -9.14
C VAL A 70 6.43 10.49 -9.61
N LEU A 71 6.86 11.67 -10.07
CA LEU A 71 8.20 11.87 -10.61
C LEU A 71 9.13 12.49 -9.58
N ASN A 72 10.40 12.08 -9.58
CA ASN A 72 11.47 12.71 -8.84
C ASN A 72 11.91 14.05 -9.47
N GLU A 73 12.89 14.73 -8.90
CA GLU A 73 13.40 16.02 -9.40
C GLU A 73 13.95 15.98 -10.85
N LYS A 74 14.25 14.79 -11.37
CA LYS A 74 14.72 14.57 -12.75
C LYS A 74 13.61 14.18 -13.73
N GLY A 75 12.36 14.09 -13.26
CA GLY A 75 11.24 13.67 -14.09
C GLY A 75 11.17 12.16 -14.30
N GLU A 76 11.87 11.38 -13.46
CA GLU A 76 11.91 9.92 -13.54
C GLU A 76 11.04 9.28 -12.44
N VAL A 77 10.52 8.09 -12.72
CA VAL A 77 9.85 7.24 -11.73
C VAL A 77 10.88 6.42 -10.98
N GLU A 78 10.82 6.46 -9.65
CA GLU A 78 11.59 5.62 -8.72
C GLU A 78 10.62 5.02 -7.72
N MET A 79 10.57 3.70 -7.59
CA MET A 79 9.55 3.02 -6.79
C MET A 79 10.15 2.25 -5.62
N ASP A 80 9.37 2.13 -4.55
CA ASP A 80 9.68 1.36 -3.36
C ASP A 80 8.53 0.37 -3.10
N ALA A 81 8.84 -0.85 -2.65
CA ALA A 81 7.82 -1.82 -2.25
C ALA A 81 8.32 -2.77 -1.15
N ILE A 82 7.40 -3.28 -0.33
CA ILE A 82 7.62 -4.33 0.67
C ILE A 82 6.49 -5.35 0.65
N ILE A 83 6.82 -6.62 0.90
CA ILE A 83 5.87 -7.68 1.23
C ILE A 83 6.40 -8.49 2.42
N MET A 84 5.51 -8.95 3.30
CA MET A 84 5.88 -9.71 4.49
C MET A 84 4.85 -10.80 4.82
N ASP A 85 5.33 -12.01 5.10
CA ASP A 85 4.55 -13.14 5.63
C ASP A 85 4.63 -13.17 7.16
N GLY A 86 3.48 -13.09 7.83
CA GLY A 86 3.38 -13.12 9.28
C GLY A 86 3.68 -14.48 9.92
N LYS A 87 3.72 -15.57 9.15
CA LYS A 87 3.94 -16.92 9.69
C LYS A 87 5.35 -17.11 10.22
N ASN A 88 6.35 -16.66 9.47
CA ASN A 88 7.77 -16.82 9.76
C ASN A 88 8.54 -15.48 9.74
N LEU A 89 7.84 -14.36 9.52
CA LEU A 89 8.40 -13.03 9.39
C LEU A 89 9.32 -12.86 8.18
N ASP A 90 9.24 -13.77 7.20
CA ASP A 90 9.95 -13.60 5.95
C ASP A 90 9.43 -12.33 5.27
N SER A 91 10.36 -11.52 4.78
CA SER A 91 10.05 -10.26 4.12
C SER A 91 10.97 -10.04 2.93
N GLY A 92 10.46 -9.30 1.97
CA GLY A 92 11.21 -8.85 0.82
C GLY A 92 10.83 -7.42 0.49
N ALA A 93 11.81 -6.62 0.14
CA ALA A 93 11.66 -5.23 -0.17
C ALA A 93 12.60 -4.80 -1.29
N VAL A 94 12.17 -3.79 -2.02
CA VAL A 94 12.99 -3.09 -3.00
C VAL A 94 12.83 -1.58 -2.85
N SER A 95 13.90 -0.82 -3.13
CA SER A 95 13.84 0.64 -3.13
C SER A 95 14.56 1.26 -4.32
N ALA A 96 14.08 2.43 -4.72
CA ALA A 96 14.56 3.20 -5.88
C ALA A 96 14.62 2.39 -7.19
N VAL A 97 13.73 1.42 -7.37
CA VAL A 97 13.69 0.61 -8.60
C VAL A 97 13.02 1.37 -9.73
N LYS A 98 13.56 1.17 -10.95
CA LYS A 98 13.12 1.83 -12.19
C LYS A 98 12.78 0.78 -13.25
N CYS A 99 12.04 1.19 -14.28
CA CYS A 99 11.83 0.41 -15.51
C CYS A 99 11.22 -0.99 -15.30
N ILE A 100 10.41 -1.19 -14.26
CA ILE A 100 9.66 -2.43 -14.01
C ILE A 100 8.19 -2.09 -13.74
N SER A 101 7.25 -2.92 -14.20
CA SER A 101 5.82 -2.66 -14.00
C SER A 101 5.38 -2.81 -12.56
N ASN A 102 5.85 -3.86 -11.87
CA ASN A 102 5.32 -4.28 -10.58
C ASN A 102 6.44 -4.47 -9.53
N PRO A 103 6.84 -3.39 -8.82
CA PRO A 103 7.77 -3.47 -7.69
C PRO A 103 7.37 -4.51 -6.63
N ILE A 104 6.09 -4.70 -6.34
CA ILE A 104 5.65 -5.67 -5.31
C ILE A 104 6.03 -7.12 -5.66
N LYS A 105 5.99 -7.47 -6.96
CA LYS A 105 6.40 -8.81 -7.41
C LYS A 105 7.90 -9.00 -7.26
N LEU A 106 8.69 -7.96 -7.54
CA LEU A 106 10.12 -8.01 -7.33
C LEU A 106 10.47 -8.12 -5.83
N ALA A 107 9.75 -7.41 -4.97
CA ALA A 107 9.87 -7.55 -3.52
C ALA A 107 9.58 -9.00 -3.07
N ARG A 108 8.53 -9.65 -3.60
CA ARG A 108 8.28 -11.07 -3.34
C ARG A 108 9.39 -11.99 -3.84
N LEU A 109 9.98 -11.71 -5.00
CA LEU A 109 11.13 -12.47 -5.49
C LEU A 109 12.36 -12.31 -4.57
N VAL A 110 12.59 -11.12 -4.00
CA VAL A 110 13.67 -10.92 -3.00
C VAL A 110 13.46 -11.84 -1.81
N MET A 111 12.23 -11.88 -1.27
CA MET A 111 11.86 -12.74 -0.15
C MET A 111 12.07 -14.23 -0.45
N GLU A 112 11.59 -14.72 -1.60
CA GLU A 112 11.55 -16.16 -1.88
C GLU A 112 12.82 -16.71 -2.56
N LYS A 113 13.60 -15.87 -3.24
CA LYS A 113 14.73 -16.30 -4.08
C LYS A 113 16.09 -15.83 -3.57
N THR A 114 16.13 -15.14 -2.44
CA THR A 114 17.39 -14.70 -1.82
C THR A 114 17.42 -15.03 -0.32
N LYS A 115 18.55 -14.79 0.33
CA LYS A 115 18.68 -14.81 1.80
C LYS A 115 18.62 -13.41 2.40
N HIS A 116 18.19 -12.42 1.61
CA HIS A 116 18.20 -11.01 1.94
C HIS A 116 16.77 -10.49 1.99
N MET A 117 16.54 -9.44 2.77
CA MET A 117 15.21 -8.85 2.94
C MET A 117 15.01 -7.58 2.11
N LEU A 118 16.08 -6.93 1.64
CA LEU A 118 15.99 -5.66 0.92
C LEU A 118 17.12 -5.54 -0.11
N LEU A 119 16.75 -5.21 -1.35
CA LEU A 119 17.69 -4.80 -2.41
C LEU A 119 17.35 -3.37 -2.86
N THR A 120 18.32 -2.65 -3.40
CA THR A 120 18.13 -1.25 -3.81
C THR A 120 18.75 -0.97 -5.17
N ASP A 121 18.14 -0.03 -5.90
CA ASP A 121 18.65 0.60 -7.13
C ASP A 121 19.33 -0.40 -8.09
N GLN A 122 20.62 -0.22 -8.39
CA GLN A 122 21.36 -1.05 -9.34
C GLN A 122 21.35 -2.54 -8.96
N GLY A 123 21.47 -2.86 -7.66
CA GLY A 123 21.46 -4.24 -7.20
C GLY A 123 20.10 -4.91 -7.38
N ALA A 124 19.02 -4.17 -7.11
CA ALA A 124 17.65 -4.66 -7.36
C ALA A 124 17.36 -4.82 -8.85
N HIS A 125 17.87 -3.93 -9.70
CA HIS A 125 17.74 -4.02 -11.16
C HIS A 125 18.46 -5.24 -11.74
N LEU A 126 19.72 -5.48 -11.35
CA LEU A 126 20.46 -6.67 -11.76
C LEU A 126 19.78 -7.97 -11.30
N PHE A 127 19.22 -7.96 -10.09
CA PHE A 127 18.45 -9.09 -9.59
C PHE A 127 17.16 -9.31 -10.39
N ALA A 128 16.44 -8.23 -10.75
CA ALA A 128 15.25 -8.32 -11.59
C ALA A 128 15.56 -8.95 -12.95
N GLN A 129 16.67 -8.55 -13.59
CA GLN A 129 17.16 -9.15 -14.83
C GLN A 129 17.48 -10.65 -14.65
N ALA A 130 18.19 -11.01 -13.58
CA ALA A 130 18.52 -12.41 -13.29
C ALA A 130 17.29 -13.30 -13.06
N MET A 131 16.20 -12.73 -12.53
CA MET A 131 14.91 -13.42 -12.35
C MET A 131 14.00 -13.39 -13.59
N GLY A 132 14.44 -12.76 -14.68
CA GLY A 132 13.67 -12.64 -15.92
C GLY A 132 12.48 -11.67 -15.82
N VAL A 133 12.52 -10.70 -14.91
CA VAL A 133 11.52 -9.62 -14.85
C VAL A 133 11.69 -8.72 -16.07
N PRO A 134 10.63 -8.48 -16.87
CA PRO A 134 10.74 -7.62 -18.05
C PRO A 134 11.11 -6.18 -17.69
N GLU A 135 12.14 -5.67 -18.35
CA GLU A 135 12.44 -4.25 -18.35
C GLU A 135 11.48 -3.53 -19.32
N ILE A 136 10.86 -2.46 -18.84
CA ILE A 136 9.94 -1.63 -19.63
C ILE A 136 10.50 -0.20 -19.77
N PRO A 137 10.24 0.49 -20.90
CA PRO A 137 10.60 1.90 -21.02
C PRO A 137 9.98 2.70 -19.87
N GLY A 138 10.77 3.55 -19.20
CA GLY A 138 10.30 4.36 -18.07
C GLY A 138 9.08 5.23 -18.41
N GLU A 139 8.97 5.69 -19.66
CA GLU A 139 7.81 6.44 -20.18
C GLU A 139 6.48 5.68 -20.01
N LYS A 140 6.48 4.34 -20.03
CA LYS A 140 5.26 3.54 -19.79
C LYS A 140 4.72 3.65 -18.37
N LEU A 141 5.54 4.09 -17.41
CA LEU A 141 5.14 4.31 -16.02
C LEU A 141 4.63 5.74 -15.78
N ILE A 142 4.93 6.66 -16.71
CA ILE A 142 4.63 8.09 -16.58
C ILE A 142 3.25 8.36 -17.17
N THR A 143 2.37 8.96 -16.35
CA THR A 143 1.08 9.46 -16.81
C THR A 143 1.16 10.95 -17.10
N GLU A 144 0.24 11.47 -17.94
CA GLU A 144 0.17 12.92 -18.18
C GLU A 144 -0.04 13.69 -16.88
N ARG A 145 -0.83 13.16 -15.95
CA ARG A 145 -1.01 13.73 -14.60
C ARG A 145 0.32 13.86 -13.85
N SER A 146 1.13 12.79 -13.80
CA SER A 146 2.42 12.81 -13.11
C SER A 146 3.37 13.82 -13.77
N ARG A 147 3.33 13.92 -15.11
CA ARG A 147 4.09 14.87 -15.90
C ARG A 147 3.65 16.33 -15.66
N GLU A 148 2.35 16.62 -15.64
CA GLU A 148 1.81 17.94 -15.33
C GLU A 148 2.16 18.38 -13.91
N ARG A 149 2.05 17.48 -12.93
CA ARG A 149 2.46 17.75 -11.54
C ARG A 149 3.94 18.09 -11.46
N TRP A 150 4.78 17.33 -12.16
CA TRP A 150 6.21 17.60 -12.20
C TRP A 150 6.53 18.94 -12.88
N LYS A 151 5.91 19.27 -14.00
CA LYS A 151 6.07 20.59 -14.66
C LYS A 151 5.71 21.74 -13.72
N LYS A 152 4.62 21.62 -12.96
CA LYS A 152 4.23 22.63 -11.95
C LYS A 152 5.27 22.80 -10.85
N ASN A 153 5.98 21.73 -10.46
CA ASN A 153 7.08 21.80 -9.49
C ASN A 153 8.35 22.49 -10.02
N LEU A 154 8.44 22.73 -11.34
CA LEU A 154 9.56 23.44 -11.95
C LEU A 154 9.27 24.93 -12.14
N GLU A 155 8.05 25.39 -11.87
CA GLU A 155 7.69 26.80 -11.97
C GLU A 155 8.45 27.61 -10.90
N PRO A 156 8.93 28.83 -11.20
CA PRO A 156 9.77 29.62 -10.28
C PRO A 156 9.15 29.90 -8.92
N ASP A 157 7.82 30.06 -8.87
CA ASP A 157 7.06 30.37 -7.66
C ASP A 157 6.47 29.11 -6.99
N SER A 158 6.82 27.91 -7.49
CA SER A 158 6.32 26.67 -6.93
C SER A 158 6.92 26.39 -5.55
N ASN A 159 6.12 25.79 -4.67
CA ASN A 159 6.60 25.24 -3.41
C ASN A 159 6.54 23.70 -3.46
N PRO A 160 7.65 23.02 -3.79
CA PRO A 160 7.68 21.56 -3.85
C PRO A 160 7.15 20.86 -2.59
N GLU A 161 7.38 21.44 -1.41
CA GLU A 161 6.89 20.87 -0.13
C GLU A 161 5.36 20.82 -0.06
N GLU A 162 4.66 21.71 -0.76
CA GLU A 162 3.21 21.68 -0.83
C GLU A 162 2.71 20.50 -1.68
N PHE A 163 3.36 20.23 -2.80
CA PHE A 163 3.06 19.08 -3.66
C PHE A 163 3.45 17.75 -3.02
N GLN A 164 4.39 17.75 -2.09
CA GLN A 164 4.75 16.58 -1.29
C GLN A 164 3.68 16.22 -0.23
N LYS A 165 2.67 17.07 -0.01
CA LYS A 165 1.50 16.78 0.85
C LYS A 165 0.42 15.96 0.12
N ASP A 166 0.53 15.82 -1.21
CA ASP A 166 -0.30 14.90 -1.99
C ASP A 166 0.26 13.47 -1.88
N LEU A 167 -0.01 12.86 -0.73
CA LEU A 167 0.52 11.56 -0.33
C LEU A 167 -0.22 10.42 -1.07
N GLY A 168 0.52 9.52 -1.72
CA GLY A 168 -0.06 8.38 -2.41
C GLY A 168 0.82 7.15 -2.22
N THR A 169 0.36 6.20 -1.40
CA THR A 169 0.99 4.89 -1.23
C THR A 169 -0.14 3.90 -1.24
N VAL A 170 0.03 2.80 -1.96
CA VAL A 170 -0.97 1.73 -1.98
C VAL A 170 -0.52 0.60 -1.08
N GLY A 171 -1.48 -0.14 -0.54
CA GLY A 171 -1.15 -1.26 0.31
C GLY A 171 -2.33 -2.15 0.62
N ALA A 172 -2.02 -3.35 1.09
CA ALA A 172 -2.98 -4.38 1.45
C ALA A 172 -2.52 -5.13 2.69
N VAL A 173 -3.49 -5.54 3.52
CA VAL A 173 -3.30 -6.51 4.60
C VAL A 173 -4.38 -7.57 4.51
N ALA A 174 -4.03 -8.81 4.85
CA ALA A 174 -4.98 -9.91 4.80
C ALA A 174 -4.78 -10.90 5.94
N ILE A 175 -5.83 -11.64 6.26
CA ILE A 175 -5.79 -12.90 7.00
C ILE A 175 -6.45 -14.00 6.15
N ASP A 176 -5.79 -15.15 6.02
CA ASP A 176 -6.31 -16.28 5.26
C ASP A 176 -7.09 -17.29 6.11
N SER A 177 -7.65 -18.31 5.44
CA SER A 177 -8.44 -19.35 6.11
C SER A 177 -7.65 -20.25 7.06
N GLY A 178 -6.31 -20.24 6.94
CA GLY A 178 -5.38 -20.90 7.85
C GLY A 178 -4.98 -20.02 9.05
N GLY A 179 -5.43 -18.77 9.09
CA GLY A 179 -5.08 -17.81 10.13
C GLY A 179 -3.71 -17.16 9.95
N ASN A 180 -3.10 -17.26 8.76
CA ASN A 180 -1.87 -16.51 8.48
C ASN A 180 -2.21 -15.09 8.05
N VAL A 181 -1.41 -14.13 8.49
CA VAL A 181 -1.52 -12.73 8.11
C VAL A 181 -0.38 -12.32 7.18
N ALA A 182 -0.63 -11.35 6.31
CA ALA A 182 0.40 -10.78 5.44
C ALA A 182 0.14 -9.30 5.19
N CYS A 183 1.18 -8.56 4.81
CA CYS A 183 1.06 -7.19 4.32
C CYS A 183 1.87 -6.98 3.04
N ALA A 184 1.41 -6.04 2.22
CA ALA A 184 2.11 -5.55 1.04
C ALA A 184 1.91 -4.03 0.92
N THR A 185 2.96 -3.30 0.57
CA THR A 185 2.91 -1.83 0.39
C THR A 185 3.79 -1.44 -0.80
N SER A 186 3.33 -0.51 -1.64
CA SER A 186 4.07 -0.04 -2.84
C SER A 186 3.84 1.46 -3.08
N THR A 187 4.86 2.17 -3.57
CA THR A 187 4.79 3.62 -3.82
C THR A 187 5.76 4.10 -4.90
N GLY A 188 5.40 5.18 -5.59
CA GLY A 188 6.33 6.04 -6.34
C GLY A 188 7.06 7.07 -5.45
N GLY A 189 6.70 7.16 -4.17
CA GLY A 189 7.26 8.11 -3.21
C GLY A 189 6.59 9.48 -3.27
N LEU A 190 7.36 10.53 -3.03
CA LEU A 190 6.88 11.92 -3.02
C LEU A 190 7.15 12.62 -4.35
N SER A 191 6.24 13.51 -4.76
CA SER A 191 6.45 14.37 -5.93
C SER A 191 7.70 15.24 -5.72
N ASN A 192 8.53 15.36 -6.76
CA ASN A 192 9.77 16.14 -6.72
C ASN A 192 10.74 15.70 -5.60
N LYS A 193 10.71 14.42 -5.21
CA LYS A 193 11.72 13.86 -4.30
C LYS A 193 13.11 13.96 -4.93
N LEU A 194 14.14 14.06 -4.10
CA LEU A 194 15.52 13.90 -4.53
C LEU A 194 15.70 12.51 -5.17
N VAL A 195 16.59 12.42 -6.16
CA VAL A 195 16.98 11.13 -6.77
C VAL A 195 17.46 10.18 -5.68
N GLY A 196 16.93 8.97 -5.66
CA GLY A 196 17.29 7.95 -4.68
C GLY A 196 16.72 8.16 -3.28
N ARG A 197 15.80 9.12 -3.07
CA ARG A 197 15.06 9.22 -1.79
C ARG A 197 14.21 7.96 -1.60
N VAL A 198 14.46 7.26 -0.50
CA VAL A 198 13.69 6.10 -0.03
C VAL A 198 12.72 6.52 1.07
N GLY A 199 11.45 6.11 0.94
CA GLY A 199 10.42 6.37 1.93
C GLY A 199 10.30 5.28 3.00
N ASP A 200 9.19 5.31 3.73
CA ASP A 200 8.81 4.29 4.72
C ASP A 200 8.50 2.93 4.09
N THR A 201 8.04 2.91 2.83
CA THR A 201 7.44 1.74 2.19
C THR A 201 8.39 0.54 2.18
N ALA A 202 9.65 0.69 1.78
CA ALA A 202 10.61 -0.42 1.78
C ALA A 202 11.17 -0.75 3.19
N CYS A 203 10.86 0.05 4.21
CA CYS A 203 11.41 -0.09 5.55
C CYS A 203 10.50 -0.98 6.42
N ILE A 204 10.96 -2.20 6.71
CA ILE A 204 10.25 -3.17 7.57
C ILE A 204 9.86 -2.52 8.90
N GLY A 205 8.59 -2.63 9.29
CA GLY A 205 8.05 -2.03 10.51
C GLY A 205 7.57 -0.60 10.33
N SER A 206 7.90 0.07 9.22
CA SER A 206 7.44 1.43 8.92
C SER A 206 6.28 1.39 7.92
N GLY A 207 6.57 1.06 6.65
CA GLY A 207 5.57 0.97 5.58
C GLY A 207 4.62 -0.22 5.71
N GLY A 208 5.11 -1.33 6.25
CA GLY A 208 4.33 -2.54 6.51
C GLY A 208 4.99 -3.45 7.54
N TYR A 209 4.16 -4.23 8.24
CA TYR A 209 4.61 -5.30 9.14
C TYR A 209 3.52 -6.36 9.30
N ALA A 210 3.90 -7.63 9.38
CA ALA A 210 2.99 -8.75 9.60
C ALA A 210 3.60 -9.76 10.59
N ASP A 211 2.80 -10.23 11.54
CA ASP A 211 3.13 -11.28 12.51
C ASP A 211 1.85 -12.02 12.90
N ASN A 212 1.79 -13.34 12.68
CA ASN A 212 0.63 -14.18 13.04
C ASN A 212 0.26 -14.07 14.52
N ARG A 213 1.18 -13.64 15.39
CA ARG A 213 0.93 -13.45 16.83
C ARG A 213 0.11 -12.20 17.15
N SER A 214 0.15 -11.18 16.29
CA SER A 214 -0.51 -9.89 16.54
C SER A 214 -1.42 -9.47 15.39
N GLY A 215 -0.93 -9.39 14.17
CA GLY A 215 -1.70 -8.99 13.00
C GLY A 215 -0.83 -8.52 11.83
N ALA A 216 -1.41 -7.73 10.95
CA ALA A 216 -0.71 -7.08 9.84
C ALA A 216 -1.17 -5.63 9.69
N ALA A 217 -0.24 -4.74 9.35
CA ALA A 217 -0.48 -3.33 9.08
C ALA A 217 0.23 -2.88 7.80
N SER A 218 -0.41 -1.96 7.07
CA SER A 218 0.17 -1.25 5.92
C SER A 218 -0.14 0.24 6.04
N THR A 219 0.89 1.08 5.95
CA THR A 219 0.78 2.51 6.23
C THR A 219 0.94 3.35 4.96
N THR A 220 0.45 4.59 5.03
CA THR A 220 0.57 5.57 3.96
C THR A 220 0.60 6.97 4.57
N GLY A 221 1.38 7.88 3.99
CA GLY A 221 1.45 9.25 4.48
C GLY A 221 2.84 9.85 4.29
N HIS A 222 3.21 10.78 5.16
CA HIS A 222 4.53 11.41 5.12
C HIS A 222 5.60 10.42 5.60
N GLY A 223 6.32 9.82 4.65
CA GLY A 223 7.22 8.69 4.90
C GLY A 223 8.28 8.94 5.98
N GLU A 224 8.87 10.14 6.04
CA GLU A 224 9.85 10.49 7.07
C GLU A 224 9.23 10.48 8.47
N SER A 225 7.96 10.89 8.62
CA SER A 225 7.27 10.81 9.91
C SER A 225 6.93 9.36 10.28
N ILE A 226 6.50 8.55 9.29
CA ILE A 226 6.19 7.13 9.48
C ILE A 226 7.44 6.37 9.94
N MET A 227 8.60 6.60 9.31
CA MET A 227 9.87 6.00 9.68
C MET A 227 10.34 6.41 11.07
N LYS A 228 10.23 7.69 11.43
CA LYS A 228 10.66 8.20 12.75
C LYS A 228 9.95 7.51 13.92
N VAL A 229 8.72 7.03 13.72
CA VAL A 229 7.93 6.36 14.76
C VAL A 229 7.74 4.86 14.53
N VAL A 230 8.27 4.32 13.43
CA VAL A 230 8.17 2.91 13.05
C VAL A 230 6.69 2.46 13.08
N LEU A 231 5.84 3.21 12.35
CA LEU A 231 4.39 3.24 12.58
C LEU A 231 3.70 1.88 12.50
N ALA A 232 3.99 1.05 11.49
CA ALA A 232 3.33 -0.26 11.35
C ALA A 232 3.64 -1.17 12.54
N ARG A 233 4.90 -1.22 12.99
CA ARG A 233 5.29 -2.03 14.16
C ARG A 233 4.72 -1.46 15.46
N LEU A 234 4.66 -0.13 15.61
CA LEU A 234 4.07 0.53 16.77
C LEU A 234 2.58 0.18 16.94
N ILE A 235 1.83 0.12 15.84
CA ILE A 235 0.43 -0.32 15.85
C ILE A 235 0.31 -1.76 16.35
N LEU A 236 1.14 -2.67 15.83
CA LEU A 236 1.16 -4.05 16.30
C LEU A 236 1.57 -4.15 17.78
N TYR A 237 2.48 -3.31 18.23
CA TYR A 237 2.87 -3.26 19.65
C TYR A 237 1.67 -2.88 20.54
N HIS A 238 0.84 -1.92 20.11
CA HIS A 238 -0.39 -1.60 20.82
C HIS A 238 -1.41 -2.74 20.82
N MET A 239 -1.53 -3.49 19.72
CA MET A 239 -2.39 -4.68 19.68
C MET A 239 -1.87 -5.80 20.60
N GLU A 240 -0.55 -5.99 20.68
CA GLU A 240 0.08 -6.93 21.64
C GLU A 240 -0.26 -6.60 23.10
N GLN A 241 -0.53 -5.32 23.39
CA GLN A 241 -0.98 -4.86 24.71
C GLN A 241 -2.50 -4.93 24.91
N GLY A 242 -3.22 -5.56 23.99
CA GLY A 242 -4.66 -5.82 24.09
C GLY A 242 -5.55 -4.73 23.49
N LEU A 243 -5.00 -3.73 22.80
CA LEU A 243 -5.83 -2.77 22.07
C LEU A 243 -6.44 -3.41 20.80
N SER A 244 -7.67 -3.01 20.47
CA SER A 244 -8.29 -3.38 19.20
C SER A 244 -7.54 -2.75 18.01
N PRO A 245 -7.68 -3.28 16.78
CA PRO A 245 -7.05 -2.68 15.60
C PRO A 245 -7.36 -1.19 15.43
N GLU A 246 -8.61 -0.78 15.69
CA GLU A 246 -9.03 0.62 15.63
C GLU A 246 -8.30 1.48 16.67
N MET A 247 -8.32 1.07 17.95
CA MET A 247 -7.69 1.84 19.03
C MET A 247 -6.17 1.90 18.90
N ALA A 248 -5.54 0.80 18.46
CA ALA A 248 -4.11 0.73 18.20
C ALA A 248 -3.70 1.68 17.06
N ALA A 249 -4.45 1.69 15.96
CA ALA A 249 -4.22 2.58 14.84
C ALA A 249 -4.39 4.06 15.23
N ASP A 250 -5.47 4.41 15.94
CA ASP A 250 -5.72 5.78 16.39
C ASP A 250 -4.61 6.27 17.34
N THR A 251 -4.21 5.42 18.29
CA THR A 251 -3.14 5.75 19.27
C THR A 251 -1.82 6.03 18.57
N ALA A 252 -1.44 5.19 17.60
CA ALA A 252 -0.17 5.33 16.89
C ALA A 252 -0.18 6.54 15.92
N LEU A 253 -1.31 6.81 15.25
CA LEU A 253 -1.48 7.97 14.38
C LEU A 253 -1.44 9.27 15.19
N ASP A 254 -2.07 9.31 16.37
CA ASP A 254 -2.02 10.47 17.26
C ASP A 254 -0.60 10.68 17.81
N TYR A 255 0.11 9.61 18.17
CA TYR A 255 1.52 9.70 18.55
C TYR A 255 2.38 10.29 17.43
N MET A 256 2.22 9.83 16.18
CA MET A 256 2.93 10.38 15.03
C MET A 256 2.63 11.88 14.83
N LYS A 257 1.36 12.27 14.94
CA LYS A 257 0.93 13.66 14.82
C LYS A 257 1.53 14.54 15.90
N THR A 258 1.42 14.14 17.16
CA THR A 258 1.84 14.95 18.32
C THR A 258 3.36 14.98 18.49
N ARG A 259 4.06 13.88 18.18
CA ARG A 259 5.52 13.77 18.38
C ARG A 259 6.34 14.35 17.23
N VAL A 260 5.91 14.15 15.98
CA VAL A 260 6.71 14.51 14.79
C VAL A 260 5.94 15.35 13.78
N GLY A 261 4.73 15.81 14.09
CA GLY A 261 3.91 16.65 13.20
C GLY A 261 3.42 15.92 11.94
N GLY A 262 3.58 14.59 11.88
CA GLY A 262 3.25 13.80 10.70
C GLY A 262 1.77 13.44 10.62
N LEU A 263 1.22 13.44 9.41
CA LEU A 263 -0.12 12.91 9.13
C LEU A 263 -0.03 11.74 8.16
N GLY A 264 -1.02 10.85 8.21
CA GLY A 264 -1.09 9.68 7.35
C GLY A 264 -2.32 8.83 7.64
N GLY A 265 -2.25 7.57 7.25
CA GLY A 265 -3.27 6.56 7.46
C GLY A 265 -2.70 5.16 7.47
N VAL A 266 -3.55 4.22 7.89
CA VAL A 266 -3.20 2.82 8.04
C VAL A 266 -4.42 1.94 7.83
N ILE A 267 -4.18 0.77 7.25
CA ILE A 267 -5.06 -0.38 7.33
C ILE A 267 -4.43 -1.43 8.22
N VAL A 268 -5.24 -2.10 9.02
CA VAL A 268 -4.79 -3.10 9.98
C VAL A 268 -5.79 -4.25 10.06
N VAL A 269 -5.30 -5.47 10.22
CA VAL A 269 -6.07 -6.67 10.56
C VAL A 269 -5.34 -7.42 11.67
N ASN A 270 -6.05 -7.93 12.67
CA ASN A 270 -5.45 -8.78 13.71
C ASN A 270 -5.67 -10.28 13.42
N SER A 271 -5.05 -11.13 14.25
CA SER A 271 -5.15 -12.59 14.13
C SER A 271 -6.55 -13.17 14.35
N SER A 272 -7.53 -12.38 14.83
CA SER A 272 -8.94 -12.77 14.94
C SER A 272 -9.79 -12.32 13.74
N GLY A 273 -9.21 -11.57 12.80
CA GLY A 273 -9.92 -11.02 11.64
C GLY A 273 -10.76 -9.78 11.95
N GLU A 274 -10.52 -9.12 13.09
CA GLU A 274 -10.92 -7.72 13.28
C GLU A 274 -10.00 -6.82 12.47
N TRP A 275 -10.54 -5.73 11.94
CA TRP A 275 -9.82 -4.84 11.05
C TRP A 275 -10.20 -3.38 11.28
N ALA A 276 -9.34 -2.47 10.83
CA ALA A 276 -9.65 -1.05 10.78
C ALA A 276 -8.95 -0.37 9.60
N ALA A 277 -9.55 0.71 9.10
CA ALA A 277 -8.92 1.67 8.19
C ALA A 277 -9.03 3.05 8.85
N ARG A 278 -7.91 3.60 9.32
CA ARG A 278 -7.86 4.85 10.13
C ARG A 278 -6.86 5.82 9.54
N PHE A 279 -7.15 7.11 9.62
CA PHE A 279 -6.29 8.15 9.04
C PHE A 279 -6.47 9.50 9.73
N SER A 280 -5.37 10.23 9.87
CA SER A 280 -5.31 11.58 10.46
C SER A 280 -5.33 12.69 9.41
N THR A 281 -5.29 12.33 8.12
CA THR A 281 -5.52 13.24 6.99
C THR A 281 -7.02 13.40 6.70
N LYS A 282 -7.37 14.22 5.72
CA LYS A 282 -8.78 14.45 5.36
C LYS A 282 -9.40 13.27 4.59
N GLN A 283 -8.58 12.51 3.87
CA GLN A 283 -9.00 11.50 2.91
C GLN A 283 -8.01 10.34 2.91
N MET A 284 -8.53 9.13 2.77
CA MET A 284 -7.79 7.94 2.41
C MET A 284 -8.75 7.02 1.67
N SER A 285 -8.49 6.69 0.40
CA SER A 285 -9.30 5.66 -0.27
C SER A 285 -8.99 4.30 0.34
N TRP A 286 -10.02 3.55 0.69
CA TRP A 286 -9.88 2.22 1.28
C TRP A 286 -11.04 1.31 0.87
N ALA A 287 -10.78 0.01 0.89
CA ALA A 287 -11.81 -1.03 0.78
C ALA A 287 -11.46 -2.24 1.65
N THR A 288 -12.47 -2.99 2.07
CA THR A 288 -12.31 -4.29 2.73
C THR A 288 -13.32 -5.28 2.19
N VAL A 289 -12.97 -6.56 2.20
CA VAL A 289 -13.94 -7.63 2.06
C VAL A 289 -13.82 -8.57 3.25
N LYS A 290 -14.95 -8.78 3.92
CA LYS A 290 -15.12 -9.73 5.03
C LYS A 290 -16.54 -10.30 4.96
N ASP A 291 -16.69 -11.60 5.21
CA ASP A 291 -18.01 -12.25 5.20
C ASP A 291 -18.79 -12.06 3.89
N ASP A 292 -18.11 -12.09 2.73
CA ASP A 292 -18.68 -11.80 1.41
C ASP A 292 -19.39 -10.42 1.32
N GLN A 293 -19.05 -9.50 2.23
CA GLN A 293 -19.48 -8.10 2.22
C GLN A 293 -18.29 -7.19 1.88
N LEU A 294 -18.48 -6.34 0.89
CA LEU A 294 -17.55 -5.29 0.51
C LEU A 294 -17.91 -4.01 1.26
N HIS A 295 -16.92 -3.39 1.90
CA HIS A 295 -17.04 -2.02 2.41
C HIS A 295 -15.96 -1.14 1.80
N TYR A 296 -16.27 0.13 1.55
CA TYR A 296 -15.30 1.08 1.00
C TYR A 296 -15.63 2.52 1.37
N GLY A 297 -14.64 3.41 1.28
CA GLY A 297 -14.78 4.83 1.58
C GLY A 297 -13.55 5.64 1.17
N ILE A 298 -13.66 6.97 1.28
CA ILE A 298 -12.60 7.94 1.09
C ILE A 298 -12.50 8.88 2.30
N TYR A 299 -13.65 9.35 2.79
CA TYR A 299 -13.74 10.33 3.86
C TYR A 299 -13.87 9.70 5.25
N ALA A 300 -13.44 10.42 6.28
CA ALA A 300 -13.61 9.96 7.65
C ALA A 300 -15.10 9.74 7.97
N GLY A 301 -15.45 8.56 8.48
CA GLY A 301 -16.83 8.16 8.76
C GLY A 301 -17.65 7.72 7.54
N GLU A 302 -17.14 7.84 6.32
CA GLU A 302 -17.78 7.32 5.12
C GLU A 302 -17.63 5.80 5.06
N ARG A 303 -18.75 5.08 4.92
CA ARG A 303 -18.75 3.63 4.70
C ARG A 303 -19.90 3.23 3.81
N HIS A 304 -19.57 2.89 2.56
CA HIS A 304 -20.50 2.23 1.65
C HIS A 304 -20.42 0.72 1.85
N THR A 305 -21.52 0.02 1.52
CA THR A 305 -21.59 -1.45 1.63
C THR A 305 -22.28 -2.02 0.41
N LYS A 306 -21.75 -3.13 -0.12
CA LYS A 306 -22.33 -3.95 -1.17
C LYS A 306 -22.01 -5.42 -0.92
N SER A 307 -22.82 -6.33 -1.46
CA SER A 307 -22.38 -7.73 -1.52
C SER A 307 -21.25 -7.90 -2.54
N VAL A 308 -20.40 -8.92 -2.38
CA VAL A 308 -19.36 -9.22 -3.36
C VAL A 308 -19.95 -9.53 -4.74
N ASP A 309 -21.08 -10.23 -4.80
CA ASP A 309 -21.74 -10.59 -6.06
C ASP A 309 -22.28 -9.35 -6.80
N GLU A 310 -22.89 -8.40 -6.08
CA GLU A 310 -23.32 -7.12 -6.65
C GLU A 310 -22.13 -6.32 -7.19
N ALA A 311 -21.02 -6.28 -6.45
CA ALA A 311 -19.84 -5.53 -6.84
C ALA A 311 -19.19 -6.12 -8.11
N LEU A 312 -19.12 -7.45 -8.21
CA LEU A 312 -18.62 -8.16 -9.38
C LEU A 312 -19.53 -7.99 -10.61
N ALA A 313 -20.86 -7.88 -10.41
CA ALA A 313 -21.79 -7.58 -11.48
C ALA A 313 -21.58 -6.15 -12.02
N SER A 314 -21.46 -5.16 -11.12
CA SER A 314 -21.21 -3.76 -11.50
C SER A 314 -19.90 -3.56 -12.27
N GLU A 315 -18.84 -4.33 -11.96
CA GLU A 315 -17.58 -4.25 -12.72
C GLU A 315 -17.71 -4.74 -14.16
N ARG A 316 -18.60 -5.70 -14.44
CA ARG A 316 -18.79 -6.25 -15.79
C ARG A 316 -19.58 -5.32 -16.71
N GLU A 317 -20.45 -4.48 -16.14
CA GLU A 317 -21.26 -3.50 -16.88
C GLU A 317 -20.49 -2.21 -17.21
N GLY A 318 -19.31 -2.01 -16.59
CA GLY A 318 -18.44 -0.84 -16.81
C GLY A 318 -17.35 -1.02 -17.88
N PHE A 319 -17.45 -2.04 -18.74
CA PHE A 319 -16.58 -2.29 -19.90
C PHE A 319 -17.34 -2.20 -21.21
#